data_AF-A0A1V6J4K0-F1
#
_entry.id   AF-A0A1V6J4K0-F1
#
_cell.length_a   1.000
_cell.length_b   1.000
_cell.length_c   1.000
_cell.angle_alpha   90.00
_cell.angle_beta   90.00
_cell.angle_gamma   90.00
#
_symmetry.space_group_name_H-M   'P 1'
#
loop_
_entity.id
_entity.type
_entity.pdbx_description
1 polymer ?
#
loop_
_entity_poly.entity_id
_entity_poly.type
_entity_poly.pdbx_seq_one_letter_code
_entity_poly.pdbx_strand_id
1 'polypeptide(L)'
;MGVAAPEAEALGLVRRFVEEELHGDFAALATYDLSTLEGHALFGAPGRTFDTDDCDLVRAIFAVLYADALPGLNLETLGTGRAYRGDTLNSFNTLFGRPIPDQPGRFAGLERYAPTDDLRARAAEFHHTYHTLGNLAPLPNLSLERMTFNTYRGTHPGWRDAFPIFLQNLRLALLDDPAADPTLCRLVARNAAAFSEFRGPDGLAEFAQRLDLDDYLDAATGLPLPLYSPNAHFATQSREDYLAAAEHYLTVATELIQRRAARMMARLQELLAE
;
A
#
# COMPACT_ATOMS: atom_id res chain seq x y z
N MET A 1 -14.75 -20.86 10.49
CA MET A 1 -13.91 -21.43 9.43
C MET A 1 -12.50 -21.53 10.00
N GLY A 2 -11.78 -22.62 9.76
CA GLY A 2 -10.42 -22.78 10.29
C GLY A 2 -9.47 -21.79 9.61
N VAL A 3 -8.52 -21.25 10.37
CA VAL A 3 -7.42 -20.42 9.88
C VAL A 3 -6.54 -21.32 8.99
N ALA A 4 -6.33 -20.97 7.73
CA ALA A 4 -5.35 -21.63 6.87
C ALA A 4 -3.95 -21.33 7.41
N ALA A 5 -3.19 -22.37 7.71
CA ALA A 5 -1.82 -22.22 8.15
C ALA A 5 -0.97 -21.55 7.05
N PRO A 6 -0.10 -20.59 7.40
CA PRO A 6 0.85 -20.01 6.45
C PRO A 6 1.69 -21.07 5.75
N GLU A 7 2.04 -20.81 4.49
CA GLU A 7 2.89 -21.69 3.71
C GLU A 7 4.30 -21.78 4.34
N ALA A 8 4.81 -23.00 4.53
CA ALA A 8 6.12 -23.24 5.14
C ALA A 8 7.27 -22.55 4.37
N GLU A 9 7.13 -22.43 3.05
CA GLU A 9 8.06 -21.69 2.20
C GLU A 9 8.06 -20.19 2.52
N ALA A 10 6.89 -19.58 2.67
CA ALA A 10 6.74 -18.16 3.02
C ALA A 10 7.32 -17.88 4.42
N LEU A 11 6.96 -18.71 5.41
CA LEU A 11 7.52 -18.64 6.76
C LEU A 11 9.05 -18.76 6.75
N GLY A 12 9.58 -19.72 5.99
CA GLY A 12 11.01 -19.94 5.84
C GLY A 12 11.74 -18.71 5.26
N LEU A 13 11.18 -18.08 4.23
CA LEU A 13 11.76 -16.89 3.62
C LEU A 13 11.81 -15.71 4.60
N VAL A 14 10.72 -15.47 5.34
CA VAL A 14 10.67 -14.38 6.33
C VAL A 14 11.63 -14.63 7.48
N ARG A 15 11.66 -15.83 8.06
CA ARG A 15 12.60 -16.19 9.14
C ARG A 15 14.05 -16.01 8.69
N ARG A 16 14.36 -16.45 7.48
CA ARG A 16 15.69 -16.32 6.90
C ARG A 16 16.10 -14.87 6.67
N PHE A 17 15.19 -14.02 6.19
CA PHE A 17 15.45 -12.58 6.06
C PHE A 17 15.79 -11.95 7.42
N VAL A 18 15.02 -12.28 8.46
CA VAL A 18 15.27 -11.78 9.82
C VAL A 18 16.64 -12.23 10.33
N GLU A 19 17.02 -13.48 10.09
CA GLU A 19 18.32 -14.01 10.51
C GLU A 19 19.49 -13.41 9.73
N GLU A 20 19.42 -13.40 8.39
CA GLU A 20 20.53 -13.03 7.50
C GLU A 20 20.68 -11.50 7.37
N GLU A 21 19.59 -10.78 7.10
CA GLU A 21 19.62 -9.35 6.75
C GLU A 21 19.35 -8.44 7.96
N LEU A 22 18.54 -8.89 8.91
CA LEU A 22 18.25 -8.14 10.14
C LEU A 22 19.06 -8.63 11.34
N HIS A 23 19.93 -9.63 11.16
CA HIS A 23 20.79 -10.19 12.21
C HIS A 23 20.03 -10.61 13.48
N GLY A 24 18.81 -11.13 13.30
CA GLY A 24 17.91 -11.54 14.36
C GLY A 24 17.05 -10.42 14.96
N ASP A 25 17.25 -9.16 14.57
CA ASP A 25 16.41 -8.04 15.01
C ASP A 25 15.10 -8.00 14.22
N PHE A 26 14.13 -8.80 14.65
CA PHE A 26 12.81 -8.83 14.04
C PHE A 26 12.12 -7.45 14.03
N ALA A 27 12.34 -6.61 15.05
CA ALA A 27 11.69 -5.31 15.14
C ALA A 27 12.16 -4.35 14.03
N ALA A 28 13.39 -4.50 13.54
CA ALA A 28 13.94 -3.69 12.46
C ALA A 28 13.15 -3.82 11.14
N LEU A 29 12.40 -4.92 10.93
CA LEU A 29 11.58 -5.12 9.74
C LEU A 29 10.52 -4.01 9.56
N ALA A 30 10.00 -3.46 10.66
CA ALA A 30 8.95 -2.43 10.63
C ALA A 30 9.37 -1.16 9.87
N THR A 31 10.67 -0.85 9.93
CA THR A 31 11.27 0.37 9.37
C THR A 31 12.31 0.08 8.30
N TYR A 32 12.46 -1.19 7.89
CA TYR A 32 13.42 -1.56 6.87
C TYR A 32 13.01 -0.95 5.52
N ASP A 33 13.97 -0.30 4.84
CA ASP A 33 13.77 0.24 3.50
C ASP A 33 13.80 -0.90 2.48
N LEU A 34 12.64 -1.39 2.08
CA LEU A 34 12.56 -2.52 1.18
C LEU A 34 13.12 -2.17 -0.21
N SER A 35 13.33 -0.90 -0.57
CA SER A 35 13.95 -0.53 -1.85
C SER A 35 15.42 -0.97 -1.95
N THR A 36 16.11 -1.19 -0.83
CA THR A 36 17.49 -1.68 -0.81
C THR A 36 17.62 -3.12 -1.30
N LEU A 37 16.51 -3.85 -1.43
CA LEU A 37 16.46 -5.21 -1.97
C LEU A 37 16.56 -5.27 -3.50
N GLU A 38 16.66 -4.12 -4.19
CA GLU A 38 16.91 -4.09 -5.62
C GLU A 38 18.20 -4.85 -5.98
N GLY A 39 18.08 -5.87 -6.82
CA GLY A 39 19.19 -6.74 -7.19
C GLY A 39 19.53 -7.84 -6.18
N HIS A 40 18.86 -7.90 -5.03
CA HIS A 40 19.06 -8.97 -4.06
C HIS A 40 18.59 -10.32 -4.63
N ALA A 41 19.46 -11.33 -4.59
CA ALA A 41 19.26 -12.60 -5.31
C ALA A 41 18.12 -13.49 -4.78
N LEU A 42 17.73 -13.29 -3.51
CA LEU A 42 16.69 -14.07 -2.83
C LEU A 42 15.47 -13.23 -2.44
N PHE A 43 15.67 -12.18 -1.65
CA PHE A 43 14.58 -11.34 -1.13
C PHE A 43 14.08 -10.25 -2.10
N GLY A 44 14.85 -9.97 -3.16
CA GLY A 44 14.53 -8.96 -4.16
C GLY A 44 13.52 -9.45 -5.20
N ALA A 45 13.81 -9.21 -6.48
CA ALA A 45 12.97 -9.67 -7.60
C ALA A 45 13.83 -10.37 -8.68
N PRO A 46 14.52 -11.48 -8.35
CA PRO A 46 15.43 -12.14 -9.27
C PRO A 46 14.73 -12.52 -10.59
N GLY A 47 15.33 -12.12 -11.72
CA GLY A 47 14.79 -12.38 -13.05
C GLY A 47 13.54 -11.57 -13.43
N ARG A 48 13.17 -10.55 -12.64
CA ARG A 48 12.01 -9.67 -12.87
C ARG A 48 12.40 -8.21 -12.67
N THR A 49 11.55 -7.29 -13.12
CA THR A 49 11.66 -5.87 -12.72
C THR A 49 11.41 -5.76 -11.23
N PHE A 50 12.30 -5.06 -10.53
CA PHE A 50 12.13 -4.80 -9.11
C PHE A 50 11.00 -3.79 -8.88
N ASP A 51 10.12 -4.13 -7.96
CA ASP A 51 9.14 -3.23 -7.37
C ASP A 51 9.10 -3.58 -5.89
N THR A 52 9.13 -2.55 -5.04
CA THR A 52 9.17 -2.73 -3.59
C THR A 52 7.94 -3.49 -3.11
N ASP A 53 6.77 -3.23 -3.71
CA ASP A 53 5.53 -3.92 -3.35
C ASP A 53 5.38 -5.31 -3.97
N ASP A 54 6.28 -5.74 -4.86
CA ASP A 54 6.17 -7.02 -5.59
C ASP A 54 7.48 -7.85 -5.56
N CYS A 55 8.35 -7.57 -4.59
CA CYS A 55 9.55 -8.37 -4.32
C CYS A 55 9.20 -9.66 -3.55
N ASP A 56 10.09 -10.65 -3.59
CA ASP A 56 9.85 -11.98 -3.06
C ASP A 56 9.66 -11.97 -1.53
N LEU A 57 10.39 -11.10 -0.80
CA LEU A 57 10.16 -10.93 0.64
C LEU A 57 8.75 -10.41 0.95
N VAL A 58 8.29 -9.36 0.24
CA VAL A 58 6.96 -8.78 0.47
C VAL A 58 5.86 -9.77 0.15
N ARG A 59 6.00 -10.55 -0.94
CA ARG A 59 5.06 -11.62 -1.26
C ARG A 59 4.99 -12.69 -0.17
N ALA A 60 6.13 -13.09 0.39
CA ALA A 60 6.14 -14.03 1.51
C ALA A 60 5.48 -13.45 2.76
N ILE A 61 5.76 -12.19 3.11
CA ILE A 61 5.11 -11.53 4.24
C ILE A 61 3.59 -11.48 4.05
N PHE A 62 3.10 -11.19 2.84
CA PHE A 62 1.66 -11.21 2.56
C PHE A 62 1.07 -12.62 2.61
N ALA A 63 1.76 -13.63 2.07
CA ALA A 63 1.31 -15.02 2.18
C ALA A 63 1.24 -15.49 3.64
N VAL A 64 2.09 -14.96 4.53
CA VAL A 64 2.01 -15.24 5.97
C VAL A 64 0.86 -14.46 6.64
N LEU A 65 0.81 -13.14 6.47
CA LEU A 65 -0.15 -12.28 7.18
C LEU A 65 -1.60 -12.43 6.69
N TYR A 66 -1.79 -12.74 5.42
CA TYR A 66 -3.05 -12.52 4.71
C TYR A 66 -3.60 -13.77 4.00
N ALA A 67 -3.07 -14.96 4.29
CA ALA A 67 -3.54 -16.23 3.70
C ALA A 67 -5.07 -16.41 3.81
N ASP A 68 -5.64 -16.04 4.96
CA ASP A 68 -7.09 -16.10 5.21
C ASP A 68 -7.81 -14.77 5.01
N ALA A 69 -7.07 -13.68 4.76
CA ALA A 69 -7.66 -12.37 4.60
C ALA A 69 -8.45 -12.28 3.29
N LEU A 70 -7.87 -12.84 2.21
CA LEU A 70 -8.42 -12.79 0.86
C LEU A 70 -8.52 -14.21 0.26
N PRO A 71 -9.65 -14.58 -0.36
CA PRO A 71 -9.84 -15.93 -0.89
C PRO A 71 -8.72 -16.39 -1.85
N GLY A 72 -8.03 -17.45 -1.46
CA GLY A 72 -6.98 -18.07 -2.30
C GLY A 72 -5.68 -17.28 -2.40
N LEU A 73 -5.44 -16.29 -1.53
CA LEU A 73 -4.16 -15.60 -1.45
C LEU A 73 -3.07 -16.53 -0.91
N ASN A 74 -2.00 -16.69 -1.67
CA ASN A 74 -0.81 -17.49 -1.37
C ASN A 74 0.35 -17.07 -2.30
N LEU A 75 1.53 -17.66 -2.13
CA LEU A 75 2.71 -17.36 -2.94
C LEU A 75 2.46 -17.58 -4.45
N GLU A 76 1.70 -18.61 -4.84
CA GLU A 76 1.43 -18.91 -6.26
C GLU A 76 0.52 -17.87 -6.93
N THR A 77 -0.36 -17.24 -6.16
CA THR A 77 -1.35 -16.27 -6.62
C THR A 77 -0.90 -14.81 -6.46
N LEU A 78 0.20 -14.57 -5.77
CA LEU A 78 0.84 -13.26 -5.62
C LEU A 78 1.82 -12.96 -6.75
N GLY A 79 1.63 -11.82 -7.40
CA GLY A 79 2.60 -11.26 -8.33
C GLY A 79 2.01 -10.50 -9.52
N THR A 80 2.89 -9.84 -10.25
CA THR A 80 2.55 -9.23 -11.54
C THR A 80 1.91 -10.26 -12.49
N GLY A 81 0.69 -9.96 -12.97
CA GLY A 81 -0.09 -10.83 -13.86
C GLY A 81 -0.84 -11.97 -13.16
N ARG A 82 -0.77 -12.05 -11.82
CA ARG A 82 -1.49 -13.04 -11.00
C ARG A 82 -2.78 -12.46 -10.41
N ALA A 83 -3.47 -13.26 -9.59
CA ALA A 83 -4.74 -12.88 -8.98
C ALA A 83 -4.58 -11.73 -7.99
N TYR A 84 -3.46 -11.70 -7.27
CA TYR A 84 -3.09 -10.66 -6.31
C TYR A 84 -1.73 -10.09 -6.66
N ARG A 85 -1.44 -8.88 -6.20
CA ARG A 85 -0.12 -8.25 -6.24
C ARG A 85 -0.03 -7.29 -5.07
N GLY A 86 1.16 -7.06 -4.54
CA GLY A 86 1.32 -5.93 -3.65
C GLY A 86 1.06 -4.61 -4.35
N ASP A 87 0.68 -3.65 -3.53
CA ASP A 87 0.31 -2.32 -3.94
C ASP A 87 0.73 -1.35 -2.84
N THR A 88 1.29 -0.22 -3.26
CA THR A 88 1.71 0.85 -2.35
C THR A 88 0.56 1.79 -2.05
N LEU A 89 0.19 1.93 -0.77
CA LEU A 89 -1.02 2.64 -0.35
C LEU A 89 -0.90 4.15 -0.49
N ASN A 90 0.11 4.75 0.11
CA ASN A 90 0.32 6.20 0.10
C ASN A 90 1.52 6.53 -0.79
N SER A 91 1.29 7.07 -1.99
CA SER A 91 2.36 7.36 -2.93
C SER A 91 2.84 8.80 -2.88
N PHE A 92 4.13 9.01 -3.15
CA PHE A 92 4.73 10.34 -3.11
C PHE A 92 4.70 11.04 -4.49
N ASN A 93 4.71 10.28 -5.58
CA ASN A 93 5.03 10.80 -6.92
C ASN A 93 3.97 11.77 -7.46
N THR A 94 2.69 11.55 -7.18
CA THR A 94 1.64 12.47 -7.64
C THR A 94 1.77 13.83 -6.94
N LEU A 95 2.03 13.81 -5.64
CA LEU A 95 2.12 15.01 -4.83
C LEU A 95 3.44 15.75 -5.00
N PHE A 96 4.59 15.06 -5.01
CA PHE A 96 5.92 15.68 -5.01
C PHE A 96 6.65 15.59 -6.35
N GLY A 97 6.22 14.73 -7.26
CA GLY A 97 6.93 14.44 -8.51
C GLY A 97 8.11 13.50 -8.31
N ARG A 98 8.92 13.35 -9.37
CA ARG A 98 10.10 12.47 -9.35
C ARG A 98 11.17 12.98 -8.38
N PRO A 99 11.88 12.10 -7.67
CA PRO A 99 13.09 12.48 -6.94
C PRO A 99 14.11 13.07 -7.90
N ILE A 100 14.86 14.08 -7.44
CA ILE A 100 15.97 14.64 -8.20
C ILE A 100 17.22 13.81 -7.87
N PRO A 101 17.93 13.26 -8.87
CA PRO A 101 19.14 12.48 -8.65
C PRO A 101 20.16 13.20 -7.78
N ASP A 102 20.80 12.46 -6.88
CA ASP A 102 21.85 12.92 -5.96
C ASP A 102 21.42 14.06 -5.01
N GLN A 103 20.12 14.29 -4.86
CA GLN A 103 19.54 15.36 -4.04
C GLN A 103 18.42 14.84 -3.14
N PRO A 104 18.76 14.17 -2.02
CA PRO A 104 17.78 13.66 -1.06
C PRO A 104 16.79 14.74 -0.62
N GLY A 105 15.50 14.38 -0.55
CA GLY A 105 14.44 15.32 -0.16
C GLY A 105 14.01 16.33 -1.21
N ARG A 106 14.69 16.39 -2.37
CA ARG A 106 14.30 17.26 -3.48
C ARG A 106 13.54 16.47 -4.53
N PHE A 107 12.32 16.94 -4.81
CA PHE A 107 11.45 16.36 -5.81
C PHE A 107 11.05 17.42 -6.83
N ALA A 108 11.04 17.06 -8.11
CA ALA A 108 10.84 18.01 -9.21
C ALA A 108 9.50 18.75 -9.16
N GLY A 109 8.48 18.17 -8.52
CA GLY A 109 7.18 18.80 -8.29
C GLY A 109 7.18 19.71 -7.07
N LEU A 110 7.71 19.23 -5.94
CA LEU A 110 7.82 19.98 -4.70
C LEU A 110 8.62 21.28 -4.90
N GLU A 111 9.76 21.23 -5.59
CA GLU A 111 10.64 22.38 -5.83
C GLU A 111 9.97 23.51 -6.65
N ARG A 112 8.92 23.22 -7.43
CA ARG A 112 8.15 24.25 -8.18
C ARG A 112 7.50 25.27 -7.25
N TYR A 113 7.27 24.87 -6.00
CA TYR A 113 6.60 25.68 -5.00
C TYR A 113 7.57 26.22 -3.94
N ALA A 114 8.89 26.13 -4.16
CA ALA A 114 9.91 26.65 -3.25
C ALA A 114 9.66 26.23 -1.78
N PRO A 115 9.76 24.93 -1.46
CA PRO A 115 9.52 24.40 -0.12
C PRO A 115 10.55 24.93 0.88
N THR A 116 10.21 24.86 2.17
CA THR A 116 11.15 25.10 3.26
C THR A 116 12.14 23.94 3.37
N ASP A 117 13.28 24.15 4.05
CA ASP A 117 14.24 23.08 4.30
C ASP A 117 13.67 22.00 5.23
N ASP A 118 12.81 22.38 6.18
CA ASP A 118 12.05 21.45 7.02
C ASP A 118 11.17 20.52 6.17
N LEU A 119 10.40 21.08 5.23
CA LEU A 119 9.56 20.28 4.35
C LEU A 119 10.38 19.35 3.44
N ARG A 120 11.55 19.78 2.96
CA ARG A 120 12.47 18.90 2.22
C ARG A 120 12.97 17.75 3.08
N ALA A 121 13.35 18.01 4.33
CA ALA A 121 13.82 16.98 5.26
C ALA A 121 12.72 15.94 5.52
N ARG A 122 11.49 16.40 5.80
CA ARG A 122 10.33 15.52 5.99
C ARG A 122 9.96 14.74 4.72
N ALA A 123 10.09 15.34 3.54
CA ALA A 123 9.88 14.64 2.28
C ALA A 123 10.98 13.58 2.01
N ALA A 124 12.23 13.84 2.43
CA ALA A 124 13.30 12.86 2.36
C ALA A 124 13.03 11.66 3.27
N GLU A 125 12.62 11.91 4.51
CA GLU A 125 12.26 10.88 5.48
C GLU A 125 11.06 10.06 4.98
N PHE A 126 10.02 10.72 4.47
CA PHE A 126 8.87 10.03 3.93
C PHE A 126 9.21 9.16 2.72
N HIS A 127 10.17 9.55 1.87
CA HIS A 127 10.58 8.72 0.74
C HIS A 127 11.23 7.40 1.18
N HIS A 128 11.84 7.37 2.36
CA HIS A 128 12.28 6.12 2.99
C HIS A 128 11.09 5.36 3.60
N THR A 129 10.23 6.04 4.36
CA THR A 129 8.99 5.45 4.93
C THR A 129 8.05 4.87 3.87
N TYR A 130 8.02 5.47 2.68
CA TYR A 130 7.21 5.04 1.53
C TYR A 130 7.50 3.60 1.13
N HIS A 131 8.75 3.14 1.27
CA HIS A 131 9.20 1.80 0.94
C HIS A 131 9.12 0.81 2.12
N THR A 132 8.49 1.16 3.25
CA THR A 132 8.40 0.24 4.39
C THR A 132 7.11 -0.58 4.35
N LEU A 133 7.14 -1.73 5.02
CA LEU A 133 6.07 -2.72 5.03
C LEU A 133 4.68 -2.14 5.35
N GLY A 134 4.61 -1.18 6.28
CA GLY A 134 3.34 -0.56 6.68
C GLY A 134 2.61 0.15 5.56
N ASN A 135 3.30 0.54 4.48
CA ASN A 135 2.72 1.21 3.32
C ASN A 135 2.26 0.25 2.21
N LEU A 136 2.37 -1.07 2.40
CA LEU A 136 2.14 -2.06 1.35
C LEU A 136 1.00 -3.02 1.72
N ALA A 137 0.10 -3.31 0.80
CA ALA A 137 -0.93 -4.32 0.98
C ALA A 137 -1.13 -5.18 -0.27
N PRO A 138 -1.53 -6.46 -0.14
CA PRO A 138 -1.95 -7.23 -1.30
C PRO A 138 -3.32 -6.74 -1.77
N LEU A 139 -3.42 -6.39 -3.05
CA LEU A 139 -4.69 -6.08 -3.71
C LEU A 139 -4.95 -7.03 -4.87
N PRO A 140 -6.23 -7.26 -5.24
CA PRO A 140 -6.57 -8.00 -6.44
C PRO A 140 -5.98 -7.32 -7.69
N ASN A 141 -5.46 -8.11 -8.63
CA ASN A 141 -4.61 -7.63 -9.72
C ASN A 141 -5.09 -8.05 -11.12
N LEU A 142 -6.24 -8.73 -11.25
CA LEU A 142 -6.76 -9.05 -12.57
C LEU A 142 -7.12 -7.76 -13.31
N SER A 143 -6.58 -7.61 -14.51
CA SER A 143 -6.77 -6.40 -15.30
C SER A 143 -8.09 -6.37 -16.03
N LEU A 144 -8.65 -5.17 -16.13
CA LEU A 144 -9.62 -4.78 -17.13
C LEU A 144 -8.85 -4.15 -18.29
N GLU A 145 -8.73 -4.89 -19.41
CA GLU A 145 -7.82 -4.51 -20.50
C GLU A 145 -6.37 -4.35 -19.98
N ARG A 146 -5.81 -3.13 -20.04
CA ARG A 146 -4.47 -2.81 -19.50
C ARG A 146 -4.50 -2.20 -18.10
N MET A 147 -5.67 -2.12 -17.48
CA MET A 147 -5.87 -1.41 -16.22
C MET A 147 -6.03 -2.38 -15.06
N THR A 148 -5.15 -2.30 -14.08
CA THR A 148 -5.27 -2.93 -12.74
C THR A 148 -5.73 -1.88 -11.72
N PHE A 149 -6.04 -2.30 -10.48
CA PHE A 149 -6.35 -1.38 -9.39
C PHE A 149 -5.25 -0.32 -9.17
N ASN A 150 -3.98 -0.75 -9.12
CA ASN A 150 -2.82 0.15 -9.02
C ASN A 150 -2.85 1.24 -10.11
N THR A 151 -2.87 0.80 -11.39
CA THR A 151 -2.84 1.76 -12.51
C THR A 151 -4.09 2.65 -12.57
N TYR A 152 -5.25 2.12 -12.18
CA TYR A 152 -6.49 2.88 -12.11
C TYR A 152 -6.38 3.99 -11.06
N ARG A 153 -5.95 3.64 -9.84
CA ARG A 153 -5.80 4.60 -8.73
C ARG A 153 -4.81 5.71 -9.08
N GLY A 154 -3.65 5.34 -9.64
CA GLY A 154 -2.60 6.28 -10.02
C GLY A 154 -2.95 7.19 -11.21
N THR A 155 -3.85 6.76 -12.11
CA THR A 155 -4.22 7.53 -13.31
C THR A 155 -5.59 8.21 -13.22
N HIS A 156 -6.37 7.93 -12.17
CA HIS A 156 -7.70 8.51 -12.04
C HIS A 156 -7.64 10.04 -11.85
N PRO A 157 -8.25 10.84 -12.74
CA PRO A 157 -8.05 12.29 -12.77
C PRO A 157 -8.58 13.01 -11.53
N GLY A 158 -9.61 12.44 -10.89
CA GLY A 158 -10.24 13.00 -9.69
C GLY A 158 -9.63 12.53 -8.37
N TRP A 159 -8.98 11.36 -8.35
CA TRP A 159 -8.49 10.77 -7.09
C TRP A 159 -6.98 10.92 -6.94
N ARG A 160 -6.25 10.95 -8.06
CA ARG A 160 -4.81 11.29 -8.10
C ARG A 160 -4.01 10.46 -7.09
N ASP A 161 -4.29 9.17 -7.06
CA ASP A 161 -3.70 8.19 -6.16
C ASP A 161 -4.01 8.35 -4.65
N ALA A 162 -4.95 9.22 -4.27
CA ALA A 162 -5.34 9.38 -2.87
C ALA A 162 -6.09 8.14 -2.36
N PHE A 163 -5.44 7.38 -1.46
CA PHE A 163 -5.96 6.12 -0.97
C PHE A 163 -7.29 6.21 -0.19
N PRO A 164 -7.54 7.22 0.67
CA PRO A 164 -8.83 7.38 1.32
C PRO A 164 -10.00 7.54 0.34
N ILE A 165 -9.75 8.27 -0.76
CA ILE A 165 -10.75 8.45 -1.83
C ILE A 165 -10.98 7.15 -2.60
N PHE A 166 -9.92 6.38 -2.82
CA PHE A 166 -10.05 5.04 -3.39
C PHE A 166 -10.93 4.14 -2.51
N LEU A 167 -10.71 4.09 -1.19
CA LEU A 167 -11.55 3.29 -0.29
C LEU A 167 -13.01 3.74 -0.30
N GLN A 168 -13.28 5.06 -0.34
CA GLN A 168 -14.63 5.58 -0.49
C GLN A 168 -15.31 5.07 -1.76
N ASN A 169 -14.62 5.05 -2.89
CA ASN A 169 -15.19 4.58 -4.14
C ASN A 169 -15.26 3.05 -4.21
N LEU A 170 -14.31 2.34 -3.60
CA LEU A 170 -14.38 0.89 -3.45
C LEU A 170 -15.63 0.50 -2.66
N ARG A 171 -15.95 1.21 -1.58
CA ARG A 171 -17.20 1.00 -0.83
C ARG A 171 -18.43 1.14 -1.73
N LEU A 172 -18.52 2.23 -2.50
CA LEU A 172 -19.63 2.45 -3.41
C LEU A 172 -19.74 1.31 -4.44
N ALA A 173 -18.60 0.88 -5.00
CA ALA A 173 -18.56 -0.22 -5.95
C ALA A 173 -18.97 -1.57 -5.32
N LEU A 174 -18.58 -1.84 -4.07
CA LEU A 174 -18.96 -3.05 -3.33
C LEU A 174 -20.47 -3.07 -3.01
N LEU A 175 -21.08 -1.91 -2.83
CA LEU A 175 -22.52 -1.73 -2.60
C LEU A 175 -23.36 -1.69 -3.87
N ASP A 176 -22.73 -1.75 -5.05
CA ASP A 176 -23.38 -1.50 -6.33
C ASP A 176 -24.16 -0.17 -6.33
N ASP A 177 -23.60 0.85 -5.66
CA ASP A 177 -24.20 2.17 -5.54
C ASP A 177 -24.19 2.90 -6.89
N PRO A 178 -25.30 3.57 -7.31
CA PRO A 178 -25.35 4.31 -8.57
C PRO A 178 -24.30 5.43 -8.72
N ALA A 179 -23.75 5.94 -7.61
CA ALA A 179 -22.68 6.93 -7.62
C ALA A 179 -21.27 6.33 -7.77
N ALA A 180 -21.14 5.00 -7.77
CA ALA A 180 -19.86 4.32 -7.94
C ALA A 180 -19.27 4.60 -9.33
N ASP A 181 -17.94 4.71 -9.39
CA ASP A 181 -17.25 4.86 -10.67
C ASP A 181 -17.44 3.59 -11.53
N PRO A 182 -17.97 3.70 -12.77
CA PRO A 182 -18.26 2.52 -13.60
C PRO A 182 -17.02 1.67 -13.94
N THR A 183 -15.85 2.29 -14.03
CA THR A 183 -14.60 1.57 -14.31
C THR A 183 -14.19 0.76 -13.10
N LEU A 184 -14.30 1.34 -11.89
CA LEU A 184 -14.05 0.61 -10.65
C LEU A 184 -15.03 -0.56 -10.47
N CYS A 185 -16.32 -0.37 -10.74
CA CYS A 185 -17.30 -1.47 -10.70
C CYS A 185 -16.90 -2.63 -11.62
N ARG A 186 -16.44 -2.34 -12.84
CA ARG A 186 -15.94 -3.37 -13.77
C ARG A 186 -14.67 -4.06 -13.26
N LEU A 187 -13.76 -3.34 -12.62
CA LEU A 187 -12.57 -3.91 -11.99
C LEU A 187 -12.93 -4.82 -10.80
N VAL A 188 -13.85 -4.40 -9.93
CA VAL A 188 -14.37 -5.22 -8.83
C VAL A 188 -15.04 -6.48 -9.37
N ALA A 189 -15.88 -6.36 -10.41
CA ALA A 189 -16.51 -7.52 -11.06
C ALA A 189 -15.48 -8.47 -11.68
N ARG A 190 -14.42 -7.93 -12.30
CA ARG A 190 -13.31 -8.73 -12.85
C ARG A 190 -12.56 -9.51 -11.76
N ASN A 191 -12.49 -8.96 -10.56
CA ASN A 191 -11.85 -9.52 -9.38
C ASN A 191 -12.87 -10.09 -8.38
N ALA A 192 -14.06 -10.52 -8.85
CA ALA A 192 -15.17 -10.91 -7.96
C ALA A 192 -14.82 -12.01 -6.95
N ALA A 193 -13.92 -12.94 -7.29
CA ALA A 193 -13.46 -13.98 -6.37
C ALA A 193 -12.86 -13.38 -5.08
N ALA A 194 -12.13 -12.28 -5.18
CA ALA A 194 -11.53 -11.60 -4.04
C ALA A 194 -12.52 -10.70 -3.26
N PHE A 195 -13.60 -10.25 -3.91
CA PHE A 195 -14.53 -9.26 -3.34
C PHE A 195 -15.90 -9.80 -2.95
N SER A 196 -16.23 -11.04 -3.32
CA SER A 196 -17.59 -11.59 -3.13
C SER A 196 -18.04 -11.60 -1.67
N GLU A 197 -17.14 -11.84 -0.72
CA GLU A 197 -17.42 -11.82 0.73
C GLU A 197 -17.61 -10.41 1.28
N PHE A 198 -17.03 -9.40 0.64
CA PHE A 198 -17.06 -8.00 1.10
C PHE A 198 -18.21 -7.21 0.48
N ARG A 199 -19.25 -7.90 0.00
CA ARG A 199 -20.46 -7.27 -0.53
C ARG A 199 -21.41 -6.95 0.61
N GLY A 200 -21.76 -5.67 0.76
CA GLY A 200 -22.72 -5.19 1.75
C GLY A 200 -22.22 -3.98 2.55
N PRO A 201 -23.07 -3.41 3.44
CA PRO A 201 -22.79 -2.18 4.20
C PRO A 201 -21.48 -2.21 4.98
N ASP A 202 -21.16 -3.36 5.58
CA ASP A 202 -20.00 -3.56 6.44
C ASP A 202 -18.80 -4.15 5.69
N GLY A 203 -18.96 -4.49 4.42
CA GLY A 203 -17.96 -5.25 3.66
C GLY A 203 -16.64 -4.51 3.48
N LEU A 204 -16.66 -3.19 3.33
CA LEU A 204 -15.41 -2.41 3.32
C LEU A 204 -14.71 -2.46 4.69
N ALA A 205 -15.45 -2.36 5.79
CA ALA A 205 -14.87 -2.40 7.13
C ALA A 205 -14.22 -3.76 7.40
N GLU A 206 -14.88 -4.85 7.00
CA GLU A 206 -14.32 -6.19 7.08
C GLU A 206 -13.06 -6.34 6.20
N PHE A 207 -13.11 -5.86 4.95
CA PHE A 207 -11.95 -5.85 4.06
C PHE A 207 -10.77 -5.08 4.67
N ALA A 208 -11.03 -3.90 5.24
CA ALA A 208 -10.02 -3.06 5.86
C ALA A 208 -9.39 -3.75 7.09
N GLN A 209 -10.22 -4.32 7.96
CA GLN A 209 -9.76 -5.05 9.14
C GLN A 209 -8.87 -6.24 8.76
N ARG A 210 -9.27 -7.04 7.77
CA ARG A 210 -8.49 -8.20 7.31
C ARG A 210 -7.12 -7.82 6.74
N LEU A 211 -6.93 -6.57 6.29
CA LEU A 211 -5.69 -6.04 5.70
C LEU A 211 -4.96 -4.99 6.58
N ASP A 212 -5.34 -4.86 7.86
CA ASP A 212 -4.80 -3.89 8.84
C ASP A 212 -4.97 -2.41 8.43
N LEU A 213 -6.03 -2.09 7.69
CA LEU A 213 -6.34 -0.76 7.16
C LEU A 213 -7.33 0.02 8.06
N ASP A 214 -7.53 -0.40 9.31
CA ASP A 214 -8.53 0.18 10.22
C ASP A 214 -8.36 1.69 10.43
N ASP A 215 -7.12 2.20 10.43
CA ASP A 215 -6.85 3.64 10.61
C ASP A 215 -7.37 4.51 9.44
N TYR A 216 -7.77 3.90 8.32
CA TYR A 216 -8.42 4.61 7.23
C TYR A 216 -9.92 4.79 7.42
N LEU A 217 -10.52 4.12 8.41
CA LEU A 217 -11.96 4.09 8.63
C LEU A 217 -12.33 4.69 9.99
N ASP A 218 -13.51 5.29 10.05
CA ASP A 218 -14.13 5.69 11.29
C ASP A 218 -14.62 4.44 12.03
N ALA A 219 -14.12 4.22 13.25
CA ALA A 219 -14.39 3.00 14.01
C ALA A 219 -15.87 2.82 14.39
N ALA A 220 -16.65 3.91 14.45
CA ALA A 220 -18.06 3.85 14.83
C ALA A 220 -18.98 3.54 13.63
N THR A 221 -18.60 4.00 12.44
CA THR A 221 -19.44 3.94 11.24
C THR A 221 -18.91 3.01 10.15
N GLY A 222 -17.65 2.59 10.21
CA GLY A 222 -16.98 1.81 9.17
C GLY A 222 -16.77 2.59 7.85
N LEU A 223 -16.96 3.92 7.87
CA LEU A 223 -16.83 4.77 6.70
C LEU A 223 -15.39 5.29 6.54
N PRO A 224 -14.88 5.44 5.31
CA PRO A 224 -13.58 6.06 5.07
C PRO A 224 -13.44 7.46 5.68
N LEU A 225 -12.33 7.68 6.37
CA LEU A 225 -11.96 8.98 6.92
C LEU A 225 -11.41 9.88 5.81
N PRO A 226 -11.76 11.19 5.80
CA PRO A 226 -11.21 12.15 4.85
C PRO A 226 -9.80 12.60 5.27
N LEU A 227 -8.87 11.64 5.39
CA LEU A 227 -7.54 11.83 5.99
C LEU A 227 -6.69 12.86 5.24
N TYR A 228 -6.76 12.86 3.91
CA TYR A 228 -6.15 13.87 3.07
C TYR A 228 -6.87 13.94 1.71
N SER A 229 -6.80 15.10 1.06
CA SER A 229 -7.44 15.32 -0.24
C SER A 229 -6.50 15.01 -1.41
N PRO A 230 -7.04 14.61 -2.58
CA PRO A 230 -6.28 14.50 -3.82
C PRO A 230 -5.55 15.81 -4.14
N ASN A 231 -4.23 15.77 -4.24
CA ASN A 231 -3.43 16.92 -4.65
C ASN A 231 -2.28 16.44 -5.55
N ALA A 232 -1.85 17.31 -6.46
CA ALA A 232 -0.75 17.03 -7.36
C ALA A 232 0.09 18.28 -7.62
N HIS A 233 1.41 18.11 -7.73
CA HIS A 233 2.33 19.20 -8.06
C HIS A 233 2.07 19.87 -9.42
N PHE A 234 1.38 19.19 -10.33
CA PHE A 234 1.02 19.72 -11.65
C PHE A 234 -0.38 20.37 -11.70
N ALA A 235 -1.14 20.35 -10.60
CA ALA A 235 -2.43 21.02 -10.53
C ALA A 235 -2.26 22.54 -10.36
N THR A 236 -3.17 23.32 -10.94
CA THR A 236 -3.23 24.77 -10.72
C THR A 236 -3.73 25.05 -9.30
N GLN A 237 -2.89 25.66 -8.46
CA GLN A 237 -3.19 26.04 -7.09
C GLN A 237 -2.19 27.09 -6.58
N SER A 238 -2.48 27.72 -5.45
CA SER A 238 -1.54 28.64 -4.82
C SER A 238 -0.37 27.87 -4.19
N ARG A 239 0.77 28.57 -4.00
CA ARG A 239 1.91 28.01 -3.29
C ARG A 239 1.56 27.63 -1.85
N GLU A 240 0.78 28.47 -1.18
CA GLU A 240 0.38 28.25 0.21
C GLU A 240 -0.48 26.99 0.34
N ASP A 241 -1.51 26.84 -0.51
CA ASP A 241 -2.40 25.68 -0.48
C ASP A 241 -1.65 24.37 -0.77
N TYR A 242 -0.74 24.39 -1.76
CA TYR A 242 0.06 23.22 -2.10
C TYR A 242 0.97 22.79 -0.94
N LEU A 243 1.71 23.74 -0.35
CA LEU A 243 2.64 23.43 0.74
C LEU A 243 1.89 22.97 1.99
N ALA A 244 0.75 23.58 2.32
CA ALA A 244 -0.10 23.11 3.41
C ALA A 244 -0.61 21.68 3.18
N ALA A 245 -1.05 21.36 1.95
CA ALA A 245 -1.47 20.01 1.59
C ALA A 245 -0.31 19.00 1.65
N ALA A 246 0.89 19.39 1.23
CA ALA A 246 2.11 18.59 1.32
C ALA A 246 2.48 18.28 2.78
N GLU A 247 2.50 19.30 3.64
CA GLU A 247 2.80 19.15 5.07
C GLU A 247 1.80 18.24 5.78
N HIS A 248 0.50 18.45 5.51
CA HIS A 248 -0.57 17.63 6.06
C HIS A 248 -0.46 16.17 5.60
N TYR A 249 -0.25 15.95 4.31
CA TYR A 249 -0.06 14.61 3.76
C TYR A 249 1.11 13.87 4.39
N LEU A 250 2.28 14.52 4.50
CA LEU A 250 3.46 13.90 5.10
C LEU A 250 3.22 13.49 6.55
N THR A 251 2.56 14.32 7.35
CA THR A 251 2.21 13.96 8.74
C THR A 251 1.30 12.75 8.76
N VAL A 252 0.17 12.84 8.05
CA VAL A 252 -0.89 11.82 8.12
C VAL A 252 -0.43 10.48 7.54
N ALA A 253 0.18 10.48 6.35
CA ALA A 253 0.62 9.25 5.71
C ALA A 253 1.73 8.55 6.51
N THR A 254 2.68 9.30 7.09
CA THR A 254 3.73 8.72 7.94
C THR A 254 3.14 8.04 9.16
N GLU A 255 2.21 8.70 9.87
CA GLU A 255 1.55 8.10 11.04
C GLU A 255 0.77 6.83 10.70
N LEU A 256 0.03 6.83 9.58
CA LEU A 256 -0.72 5.65 9.12
C LEU A 256 0.20 4.47 8.84
N ILE A 257 1.32 4.72 8.13
CA ILE A 257 2.29 3.69 7.78
C ILE A 257 2.91 3.08 9.05
N GLN A 258 3.32 3.93 10.00
CA GLN A 258 3.96 3.48 11.24
C GLN A 258 3.00 2.66 12.12
N ARG A 259 1.75 3.12 12.30
CA ARG A 259 0.75 2.39 13.10
C ARG A 259 0.38 1.06 12.45
N ARG A 260 0.24 1.04 11.13
CA ARG A 260 -0.03 -0.20 10.38
C ARG A 260 1.13 -1.18 10.47
N ALA A 261 2.37 -0.71 10.30
CA ALA A 261 3.56 -1.54 10.47
C ALA A 261 3.58 -2.18 11.87
N ALA A 262 3.32 -1.42 12.94
CA ALA A 262 3.27 -1.96 14.29
C ALA A 262 2.25 -3.11 14.46
N ARG A 263 1.05 -2.97 13.89
CA ARG A 263 0.03 -4.04 13.88
C ARG A 263 0.49 -5.26 13.10
N MET A 264 1.02 -5.07 11.89
CA MET A 264 1.53 -6.14 11.05
C MET A 264 2.66 -6.90 11.75
N MET A 265 3.57 -6.19 12.42
CA MET A 265 4.68 -6.80 13.16
C MET A 265 4.19 -7.65 14.33
N ALA A 266 3.20 -7.18 15.09
CA ALA A 266 2.61 -7.96 16.19
C ALA A 266 2.00 -9.28 15.68
N ARG A 267 1.21 -9.21 14.61
CA ARG A 267 0.60 -10.40 13.98
C ARG A 267 1.65 -11.34 13.38
N LEU A 268 2.65 -10.78 12.69
CA LEU A 268 3.72 -11.57 12.09
C LEU A 268 4.55 -12.28 13.16
N GLN A 269 4.79 -11.65 14.32
CA GLN A 269 5.49 -12.28 15.44
C GLN A 269 4.76 -13.52 15.96
N GLU A 270 3.43 -13.45 16.10
CA GLU A 270 2.61 -14.57 16.53
C GLU A 270 2.69 -15.72 15.52
N LEU A 271 2.48 -15.43 14.24
CA LEU A 271 2.50 -16.43 13.16
C LEU A 271 3.88 -17.08 12.95
N LEU A 272 4.97 -16.35 13.23
CA LEU A 272 6.32 -16.88 13.14
C LEU A 272 6.74 -17.69 14.38
N ALA A 273 5.98 -17.65 15.48
CA ALA A 273 6.24 -18.44 16.68
C ALA A 273 5.57 -19.84 16.65
N GLU A 274 4.58 -20.02 15.77
CA GLU A 274 3.93 -21.31 15.47
C GLU A 274 4.82 -22.25 14.63
#